data_AF-A0A6S6VW85-F1
#
_entry.id   AF-A0A6S6VW85-F1
#
_cell.length_a   1.000
_cell.length_b   1.000
_cell.length_c   1.000
_cell.angle_alpha   90.00
_cell.angle_beta   90.00
_cell.angle_gamma   90.00
#
_symmetry.space_group_name_H-M   'P 1'
#
loop_
_entity.id
_entity.type
_entity.pdbx_description
1 polymer ?
#
loop_
_entity_poly.entity_id
_entity_poly.type
_entity_poly.pdbx_seq_one_letter_code
_entity_poly.pdbx_strand_id
1 'polypeptide(L)'
;MLYKKQKAEAQKVKRQQQKEDREKAKQARAAELAAQRAEKQRQREAATAQKARDRANNSKRKASSSSDKRNPKRRGVMGAATQVEAVHVPPSPPPKTTTRGRPINKPAKYK
;
A
#
# COMPACT_ATOMS: atom_id res chain seq x y z
N MET A 1 3.42 46.52 44.13
CA MET A 1 2.48 45.51 43.57
C MET A 1 1.86 45.92 42.22
N LEU A 2 1.67 47.21 41.93
CA LEU A 2 1.03 47.72 40.72
C LEU A 2 1.71 47.27 39.41
N TYR A 3 3.05 47.29 39.37
CA TYR A 3 3.84 46.86 38.19
C TYR A 3 3.61 45.40 37.78
N LYS A 4 3.42 44.50 38.75
CA LYS A 4 3.12 43.08 38.48
C LYS A 4 1.74 42.92 37.84
N LYS A 5 0.75 43.73 38.26
CA LYS A 5 -0.60 43.73 37.68
C LYS A 5 -0.58 44.23 36.23
N GLN A 6 0.13 45.32 35.95
CA GLN A 6 0.30 45.86 34.60
C GLN A 6 0.97 44.85 33.65
N LYS A 7 2.01 44.14 34.11
CA LYS A 7 2.63 43.06 33.32
C LYS A 7 1.67 41.92 33.01
N ALA A 8 0.85 41.51 33.98
CA ALA A 8 -0.13 40.44 33.79
C ALA A 8 -1.22 40.85 32.78
N GLU A 9 -1.69 42.09 32.83
CA GLU A 9 -2.66 42.64 31.87
C GLU A 9 -2.06 42.73 30.46
N ALA A 10 -0.84 43.25 30.31
CA ALA A 10 -0.15 43.28 29.03
C ALA A 10 0.05 41.87 28.43
N GLN A 11 0.32 40.86 29.27
CA GLN A 11 0.44 39.47 28.82
C GLN A 11 -0.91 38.89 28.38
N LYS A 12 -2.00 39.23 29.07
CA LYS A 12 -3.36 38.81 28.68
C LYS A 12 -3.75 39.39 27.32
N VAL A 13 -3.49 40.67 27.09
CA VAL A 13 -3.76 41.36 25.82
C VAL A 13 -2.97 40.72 24.68
N LYS A 14 -1.66 40.50 24.88
CA LYS A 14 -0.83 39.80 23.87
C LYS A 14 -1.36 38.42 23.53
N ARG A 15 -1.83 37.66 24.52
CA ARG A 15 -2.41 36.33 24.31
C ARG A 15 -3.72 36.39 23.53
N GLN A 16 -4.56 37.41 23.76
CA GLN A 16 -5.80 37.61 23.01
C GLN A 16 -5.51 37.91 21.54
N GLN A 17 -4.61 38.85 21.26
CA GLN A 17 -4.18 39.18 19.91
C GLN A 17 -3.63 37.95 19.16
N GLN A 18 -2.74 37.18 19.80
CA GLN A 18 -2.22 35.94 19.22
C GLN A 18 -3.30 34.89 18.93
N LYS A 19 -4.35 34.82 19.75
CA LYS A 19 -5.49 33.92 19.50
C LYS A 19 -6.29 34.39 18.29
N GLU A 20 -6.61 35.66 18.20
CA GLU A 20 -7.35 36.25 17.08
C GLU A 20 -6.60 36.05 15.75
N ASP A 21 -5.30 36.30 15.73
CA ASP A 21 -4.47 36.09 14.54
C ASP A 21 -4.43 34.62 14.13
N ARG A 22 -4.34 33.71 15.11
CA ARG A 22 -4.38 32.27 14.85
C ARG A 22 -5.74 31.83 14.30
N GLU A 23 -6.83 32.40 14.79
CA GLU A 23 -8.18 32.09 14.30
C GLU A 23 -8.39 32.60 12.87
N LYS A 24 -7.98 33.83 12.57
CA LYS A 24 -7.99 34.38 11.20
C LYS A 24 -7.17 33.50 10.25
N ALA A 25 -5.96 33.11 10.65
CA ALA A 25 -5.12 32.23 9.85
C ALA A 25 -5.74 30.83 9.63
N LYS A 26 -6.41 30.27 10.65
CA LYS A 26 -7.14 29.00 10.52
C LYS A 26 -8.31 29.12 9.55
N GLN A 27 -9.08 30.20 9.63
CA GLN A 27 -10.22 30.43 8.74
C GLN A 27 -9.76 30.56 7.28
N ALA A 28 -8.70 31.32 7.03
CA ALA A 28 -8.11 31.45 5.68
C ALA A 28 -7.66 30.08 5.12
N ARG A 29 -6.91 29.30 5.92
CA ARG A 29 -6.48 27.95 5.52
C ARG A 29 -7.64 26.98 5.30
N ALA A 30 -8.70 27.08 6.09
CA ALA A 30 -9.88 26.24 5.94
C ALA A 30 -10.60 26.52 4.62
N ALA A 31 -10.72 27.80 4.23
CA ALA A 31 -11.31 28.19 2.95
C ALA A 31 -10.48 27.68 1.75
N GLU A 32 -9.16 27.82 1.81
CA GLU A 32 -8.25 27.32 0.78
C GLU A 32 -8.35 25.78 0.63
N LEU A 33 -8.31 25.06 1.74
CA LEU A 33 -8.44 23.60 1.73
C LEU A 33 -9.81 23.13 1.23
N ALA A 34 -10.88 23.88 1.53
CA ALA A 34 -12.21 23.59 1.01
C ALA A 34 -12.25 23.72 -0.53
N ALA A 35 -11.65 24.78 -1.08
CA ALA A 35 -11.54 24.96 -2.52
C ALA A 35 -10.74 23.83 -3.19
N GLN A 36 -9.57 23.48 -2.63
CA GLN A 36 -8.74 22.38 -3.14
C GLN A 36 -9.47 21.03 -3.09
N ARG A 37 -10.25 20.77 -2.03
CA ARG A 37 -11.05 19.54 -1.92
C ARG A 37 -12.16 19.50 -2.96
N ALA A 38 -12.85 20.61 -3.20
CA ALA A 38 -13.89 20.71 -4.23
C ALA A 38 -13.33 20.45 -5.63
N GLU A 39 -12.16 21.01 -5.95
CA GLU A 39 -11.49 20.76 -7.22
C GLU A 39 -11.09 19.28 -7.40
N LYS A 40 -10.46 18.69 -6.37
CA LYS A 40 -10.11 17.26 -6.39
C LYS A 40 -11.34 16.37 -6.54
N GLN A 41 -12.46 16.75 -5.93
CA GLN A 41 -13.71 16.00 -6.05
C GLN A 41 -14.23 16.04 -7.50
N ARG A 42 -14.24 17.21 -8.14
CA ARG A 42 -14.61 17.35 -9.56
C ARG A 42 -13.71 16.51 -10.46
N GLN A 43 -12.40 16.51 -10.24
CA GLN A 43 -11.46 15.69 -11.01
C GLN A 43 -11.73 14.19 -10.85
N ARG A 44 -12.05 13.73 -9.62
CA ARG A 44 -12.40 12.33 -9.34
C ARG A 44 -13.70 11.92 -10.03
N GLU A 45 -14.71 12.77 -9.99
CA GLU A 45 -16.00 12.53 -10.65
C GLU A 45 -15.82 12.43 -12.16
N ALA A 46 -15.05 13.34 -12.76
CA ALA A 46 -14.72 13.29 -14.18
C ALA A 46 -13.97 11.99 -14.56
N ALA A 47 -12.95 11.61 -13.79
CA ALA A 47 -12.21 10.37 -14.01
C ALA A 47 -13.09 9.11 -13.84
N THR A 48 -14.01 9.13 -12.87
CA THR A 48 -14.94 8.02 -12.64
C THR A 48 -15.95 7.91 -13.77
N ALA A 49 -16.50 9.03 -14.24
CA ALA A 49 -17.40 9.07 -15.38
C ALA A 49 -16.74 8.55 -16.67
N GLN A 50 -15.48 8.95 -16.93
CA GLN A 50 -14.71 8.44 -18.06
C GLN A 50 -14.51 6.92 -17.96
N LYS A 51 -14.06 6.42 -16.78
CA LYS A 51 -13.91 4.97 -16.55
C LYS A 51 -15.22 4.21 -16.73
N ALA A 52 -16.34 4.76 -16.27
CA ALA A 52 -17.65 4.14 -16.42
C ALA A 52 -18.03 4.00 -17.90
N ARG A 53 -17.84 5.08 -18.68
CA ARG A 53 -18.03 5.08 -20.14
C ARG A 53 -17.13 4.03 -20.82
N ASP A 54 -15.84 4.02 -20.49
CA ASP A 54 -14.87 3.11 -21.11
C ASP A 54 -15.17 1.66 -20.77
N ARG A 55 -15.59 1.36 -19.54
CA ARG A 55 -15.97 0.01 -19.12
C ARG A 55 -17.21 -0.47 -19.88
N ALA A 56 -18.23 0.39 -20.03
CA ALA A 56 -19.42 0.06 -20.80
C ALA A 56 -19.06 -0.26 -22.27
N ASN A 57 -18.20 0.53 -22.90
CA ASN A 57 -17.79 0.34 -24.29
C ASN A 57 -16.85 -0.86 -24.49
N ASN A 58 -15.89 -1.08 -23.59
CA ASN A 58 -14.86 -2.11 -23.72
C ASN A 58 -15.29 -3.49 -23.22
N SER A 59 -16.37 -3.60 -22.44
CA SER A 59 -16.92 -4.88 -21.98
C SER A 59 -17.40 -5.79 -23.13
N LYS A 60 -17.63 -5.21 -24.31
CA LYS A 60 -18.02 -5.96 -25.52
C LYS A 60 -16.85 -6.62 -26.25
N ARG A 61 -15.59 -6.48 -25.79
CA ARG A 61 -14.51 -7.33 -26.28
C ARG A 61 -14.82 -8.76 -25.88
N LYS A 62 -15.18 -9.58 -26.89
CA LYS A 62 -15.35 -11.03 -26.77
C LYS A 62 -14.18 -11.56 -25.92
N ALA A 63 -14.50 -12.31 -24.87
CA ALA A 63 -13.48 -13.05 -24.14
C ALA A 63 -12.59 -13.75 -25.19
N SER A 64 -11.30 -13.43 -25.18
CA SER A 64 -10.32 -14.11 -26.03
C SER A 64 -10.60 -15.61 -25.94
N SER A 65 -10.78 -16.24 -27.10
CA SER A 65 -11.09 -17.66 -27.23
C SER A 65 -10.31 -18.47 -26.20
N SER A 66 -11.00 -19.38 -25.50
CA SER A 66 -10.36 -20.29 -24.55
C SER A 66 -9.12 -20.90 -25.20
N SER A 67 -7.94 -20.69 -24.61
CA SER A 67 -6.73 -21.36 -25.07
C SER A 67 -7.02 -22.86 -25.11
N ASP A 68 -6.83 -23.47 -26.28
CA ASP A 68 -7.15 -24.88 -26.53
C ASP A 68 -6.67 -25.78 -25.39
N LYS A 69 -7.53 -26.72 -24.99
CA LYS A 69 -7.27 -27.64 -23.89
C LYS A 69 -5.92 -28.34 -24.14
N ARG A 70 -4.95 -28.05 -23.27
CA ARG A 70 -3.61 -28.62 -23.29
C ARG A 70 -3.71 -30.15 -23.35
N ASN A 71 -3.16 -30.78 -24.39
CA ASN A 71 -3.11 -32.24 -24.53
C ASN A 71 -2.52 -32.89 -23.26
N PRO A 72 -3.19 -33.89 -22.64
CA PRO A 72 -2.62 -34.56 -21.49
C PRO A 72 -1.36 -35.33 -21.91
N LYS A 73 -0.22 -34.96 -21.32
CA LYS A 73 1.08 -35.60 -21.56
C LYS A 73 0.97 -37.13 -21.39
N ARG A 74 1.54 -37.85 -22.36
CA ARG A 74 1.76 -39.29 -22.36
C ARG A 74 2.39 -39.73 -21.02
N ARG A 75 1.86 -40.78 -20.40
CA ARG A 75 2.42 -41.40 -19.19
C ARG A 75 3.89 -41.79 -19.47
N GLY A 76 4.81 -41.16 -18.76
CA GLY A 76 6.18 -41.68 -18.65
C GLY A 76 6.14 -42.96 -17.81
N VAL A 77 6.67 -44.04 -18.36
CA VAL A 77 6.94 -45.28 -17.62
C VAL A 77 7.86 -44.93 -16.45
N MET A 78 7.42 -45.20 -15.21
CA MET A 78 8.30 -45.17 -14.05
C MET A 78 9.29 -46.32 -14.18
N GLY A 79 10.52 -45.99 -14.59
CA GLY A 79 11.66 -46.89 -14.45
C GLY A 79 11.93 -47.16 -12.97
N ALA A 80 12.28 -48.40 -12.68
CA ALA A 80 12.48 -48.97 -11.36
C ALA A 80 13.39 -48.10 -10.46
N ALA A 81 12.97 -47.95 -9.20
CA ALA A 81 13.85 -47.44 -8.15
C ALA A 81 14.85 -48.54 -7.78
N THR A 82 16.10 -48.37 -8.21
CA THR A 82 17.24 -49.09 -7.64
C THR A 82 17.62 -48.40 -6.32
N GLN A 83 17.60 -49.18 -5.24
CA GLN A 83 18.17 -48.80 -3.95
C GLN A 83 19.66 -48.46 -4.14
N VAL A 84 20.07 -47.29 -3.66
CA VAL A 84 21.48 -46.95 -3.49
C VAL A 84 21.71 -46.80 -1.99
N GLU A 85 22.73 -47.55 -1.53
CA GLU A 85 23.22 -47.67 -0.17
C GLU A 85 23.26 -46.36 0.62
N ALA A 86 22.96 -46.48 1.92
CA ALA A 86 23.09 -45.42 2.90
C ALA A 86 24.57 -45.08 3.14
N VAL A 87 25.10 -44.18 2.32
CA VAL A 87 26.32 -43.44 2.66
C VAL A 87 25.94 -42.41 3.73
N HIS A 88 26.61 -42.44 4.87
CA HIS A 88 26.41 -41.48 5.96
C HIS A 88 26.64 -40.06 5.46
N VAL A 89 25.55 -39.35 5.15
CA VAL A 89 25.59 -37.93 4.77
C VAL A 89 25.87 -37.12 6.05
N PRO A 90 26.88 -36.23 6.07
CA PRO A 90 27.08 -35.33 7.21
C PRO A 90 25.81 -34.50 7.46
N PRO A 91 25.49 -34.14 8.71
CA PRO A 91 24.26 -33.41 9.02
C PRO A 91 24.21 -32.12 8.19
N SER A 92 23.11 -31.94 7.46
CA SER A 92 22.85 -30.71 6.71
C SER A 92 23.02 -29.50 7.62
N PRO A 93 23.64 -28.40 7.15
CA PRO A 93 23.73 -27.18 7.93
C PRO A 93 22.32 -26.70 8.32
N PRO A 94 22.18 -26.04 9.49
CA PRO A 94 20.90 -25.54 9.95
C PRO A 94 20.30 -24.56 8.95
N PRO A 95 18.97 -24.55 8.76
CA PRO A 95 18.32 -23.65 7.82
C PRO A 95 18.60 -22.21 8.20
N LYS A 96 18.97 -21.39 7.20
CA LYS A 96 19.16 -19.95 7.43
C LYS A 96 17.83 -19.33 7.85
N THR A 97 17.85 -18.60 8.96
CA THR A 97 16.69 -17.86 9.47
C THR A 97 16.84 -16.36 9.21
N THR A 98 15.72 -15.67 9.02
CA THR A 98 15.66 -14.20 9.04
C THR A 98 15.92 -13.67 10.46
N THR A 99 16.17 -12.36 10.60
CA THR A 99 16.31 -11.67 11.91
C THR A 99 15.12 -11.91 12.85
N ARG A 100 13.94 -12.22 12.31
CA ARG A 100 12.71 -12.54 13.07
C ARG A 100 12.50 -14.04 13.28
N GLY A 101 13.51 -14.88 13.05
CA GLY A 101 13.44 -16.33 13.29
C GLY A 101 12.67 -17.14 12.24
N ARG A 102 12.21 -16.54 11.13
CA ARG A 102 11.50 -17.28 10.07
C ARG A 102 12.47 -18.04 9.15
N PRO A 103 12.19 -19.29 8.77
CA PRO A 103 13.06 -20.09 7.90
C PRO A 103 13.06 -19.52 6.47
N ILE A 104 14.26 -19.47 5.85
CA ILE A 104 14.45 -19.00 4.48
C ILE A 104 14.46 -20.21 3.54
N ASN A 105 13.32 -20.49 2.92
CA ASN A 105 13.20 -21.55 1.91
C ASN A 105 13.58 -21.03 0.53
N LYS A 106 14.61 -21.60 -0.09
CA LYS A 106 14.94 -21.29 -1.49
C LYS A 106 13.87 -21.86 -2.43
N PRO A 107 13.34 -21.08 -3.38
CA PRO A 107 12.47 -21.59 -4.43
C PRO A 107 13.15 -22.72 -5.21
N ALA A 108 12.38 -23.70 -5.72
CA ALA A 108 12.93 -24.86 -6.45
C ALA A 108 13.80 -24.48 -7.67
N LYS A 109 13.51 -23.35 -8.31
CA LYS A 109 14.34 -22.79 -9.40
C LYS A 109 15.75 -22.35 -8.99
N TYR A 110 16.01 -22.24 -7.68
CA TYR A 110 17.29 -21.82 -7.10
C TYR A 110 17.81 -22.84 -6.06
N LYS A 111 17.27 -24.06 -6.08
CA LYS A 111 17.81 -25.18 -5.31
C LYS A 111 19.04 -25.74 -6.00
#